data_AF-A0A6M1Y7R3-F1
#
_entry.id   AF-A0A6M1Y7R3-F1
#
_cell.length_a   1.000
_cell.length_b   1.000
_cell.length_c   1.000
_cell.angle_alpha   90.00
_cell.angle_beta   90.00
_cell.angle_gamma   90.00
#
_symmetry.space_group_name_H-M   'P 1'
#
loop_
_entity.id
_entity.type
_entity.pdbx_description
1 polymer ?
#
loop_
_entity_poly.entity_id
_entity_poly.type
_entity_poly.pdbx_seq_one_letter_code
_entity_poly.pdbx_strand_id
1 'polypeptide(L)'
;MNFFLTFVEFLVAIGIVVTLVTNYLIINKLWKRRMVREVAESVSIAAALLGLFNGIPFLIMFLLINPNPAAATKTTIGIVTAVIFVLIGSGLWVAEFRQRGFRSLFLRALNLERKESADLIKRLVQPRGATQILRVLQELASVDGHVDERETEIIRHFAREWRLEMPDVAGDGAQRGMIGLRKAITDYLNLNPPAKQVADLRDVLQALVESDAQVAWQESVALEEVDGMLARYTAGDDAGVAMHEVLIVPQSDAQVEAVRTLLPGREEKFVRGGRVFSVGSFFSARYAEFVCERYISLGLFTTVVAEDQAVGGQ
;
A
#
# COMPACT_ATOMS: atom_id res chain seq x y z
N MET A 1 3.94 -38.13 -20.45
CA MET A 1 4.27 -38.12 -19.00
C MET A 1 5.73 -37.73 -18.77
N ASN A 2 6.71 -38.45 -19.34
CA ASN A 2 8.14 -38.13 -19.17
C ASN A 2 8.53 -36.72 -19.64
N PHE A 3 8.03 -36.27 -20.80
CA PHE A 3 8.31 -34.91 -21.29
C PHE A 3 7.85 -33.80 -20.32
N PHE A 4 6.66 -33.96 -19.74
CA PHE A 4 6.11 -32.98 -18.79
C PHE A 4 6.94 -32.92 -17.50
N LEU A 5 7.33 -34.07 -16.95
CA LEU A 5 8.16 -34.13 -15.75
C LEU A 5 9.54 -33.51 -15.98
N THR A 6 10.21 -33.86 -17.10
CA THR A 6 11.50 -33.26 -17.46
C THR A 6 11.41 -31.76 -17.71
N PHE A 7 10.31 -31.30 -18.31
CA PHE A 7 10.05 -29.87 -18.49
C PHE A 7 9.88 -29.14 -17.15
N VAL A 8 9.12 -29.72 -16.21
CA VAL A 8 8.96 -29.16 -14.86
C VAL A 8 10.30 -29.14 -14.10
N GLU A 9 11.10 -30.20 -14.17
CA GLU A 9 12.44 -30.26 -13.56
C GLU A 9 13.36 -29.17 -14.11
N PHE A 10 13.32 -28.94 -15.43
CA PHE A 10 14.06 -27.86 -16.08
C PHE A 10 13.61 -26.47 -15.59
N LEU A 11 12.30 -26.24 -15.46
CA LEU A 11 11.77 -24.99 -14.90
C LEU A 11 12.19 -24.78 -13.44
N VAL A 12 12.21 -25.84 -12.63
CA VAL A 12 12.69 -25.78 -11.23
C VAL A 12 14.17 -25.40 -11.19
N ALA A 13 14.99 -25.98 -12.06
CA ALA A 13 16.42 -25.65 -12.15
C ALA A 13 16.63 -24.17 -12.54
N ILE A 14 15.88 -23.67 -13.54
CA ILE A 14 15.89 -22.24 -13.90
C ILE A 14 15.47 -21.39 -12.70
N GLY A 15 14.41 -21.77 -11.99
CA GLY A 15 13.92 -21.05 -10.82
C GLY A 15 14.98 -20.89 -9.73
N ILE A 16 15.83 -21.91 -9.51
CA ILE A 16 16.96 -21.83 -8.57
C ILE A 16 18.01 -20.83 -9.07
N VAL A 17 18.38 -20.87 -10.35
CA VAL A 17 19.36 -19.93 -10.93
C VAL A 17 18.84 -18.50 -10.85
N VAL A 18 17.58 -18.26 -11.22
CA VAL A 18 16.95 -16.94 -11.11
C VAL A 18 16.96 -16.46 -9.66
N THR A 19 16.59 -17.31 -8.71
CA THR A 19 16.61 -16.98 -7.28
C THR A 19 18.03 -16.59 -6.82
N LEU A 20 19.05 -17.35 -7.23
CA LEU A 20 20.44 -17.07 -6.91
C LEU A 20 20.89 -15.71 -7.46
N VAL A 21 20.61 -15.41 -8.72
CA VAL A 21 20.99 -14.16 -9.38
C VAL A 21 20.27 -12.97 -8.73
N THR A 22 18.96 -13.08 -8.51
CA THR A 22 18.16 -12.02 -7.87
C THR A 22 18.69 -11.71 -6.47
N ASN A 23 18.91 -12.73 -5.64
CA ASN A 23 19.44 -12.54 -4.29
C ASN A 23 20.86 -11.95 -4.33
N TYR A 24 21.71 -12.41 -5.25
CA TYR A 24 23.04 -11.83 -5.44
C TYR A 24 22.97 -10.34 -5.79
N LEU A 25 22.09 -9.93 -6.71
CA LEU A 25 21.96 -8.52 -7.11
C LEU A 25 21.48 -7.64 -5.96
N ILE A 26 20.49 -8.11 -5.19
CA ILE A 26 19.98 -7.40 -4.01
C ILE A 26 21.10 -7.26 -2.97
N ILE A 27 21.76 -8.36 -2.62
CA ILE A 27 22.87 -8.37 -1.67
C ILE A 27 23.98 -7.45 -2.15
N ASN A 28 24.40 -7.53 -3.41
CA ASN A 28 25.48 -6.72 -3.96
C ASN A 28 25.16 -5.21 -3.89
N LYS A 29 23.91 -4.82 -4.19
CA LYS A 29 23.45 -3.44 -4.09
C LYS A 29 23.53 -2.93 -2.65
N LEU A 30 23.02 -3.70 -1.69
CA LEU A 30 23.06 -3.36 -0.26
C LEU A 30 24.51 -3.36 0.27
N TRP A 31 25.29 -4.36 -0.09
CA TRP A 31 26.67 -4.56 0.37
C TRP A 31 27.58 -3.41 -0.04
N LYS A 32 27.44 -2.87 -1.26
CA LYS A 32 28.21 -1.70 -1.71
C LYS A 32 27.95 -0.45 -0.86
N ARG A 33 26.77 -0.35 -0.23
CA ARG A 33 26.33 0.81 0.56
C ARG A 33 26.20 0.50 2.06
N ARG A 34 26.69 -0.65 2.52
CA ARG A 34 26.55 -1.14 3.92
C ARG A 34 27.12 -0.24 5.01
N MET A 35 27.94 0.74 4.64
CA MET A 35 28.51 1.72 5.57
C MET A 35 27.60 2.94 5.78
N VAL A 36 26.59 3.12 4.92
CA VAL A 36 25.61 4.20 5.01
C VAL A 36 24.54 3.81 6.03
N ARG A 37 24.31 4.66 7.02
CA ARG A 37 23.36 4.40 8.11
C ARG A 37 21.94 4.14 7.59
N GLU A 38 21.45 4.99 6.69
CA GLU A 38 20.11 4.88 6.11
C GLU A 38 19.88 3.51 5.44
N VAL A 39 20.91 2.96 4.79
CA VAL A 39 20.83 1.64 4.12
C VAL A 39 20.81 0.49 5.12
N ALA A 40 21.46 0.65 6.28
CA ALA A 40 21.37 -0.34 7.35
C ALA A 40 20.00 -0.27 8.03
N GLU A 41 19.51 0.93 8.35
CA GLU A 41 18.21 1.13 9.01
C GLU A 41 17.03 0.77 8.09
N SER A 42 17.17 0.83 6.76
CA SER A 42 16.13 0.41 5.80
C SER A 42 15.94 -1.11 5.66
N VAL A 43 16.79 -1.94 6.27
CA VAL A 43 16.70 -3.40 6.17
C VAL A 43 15.92 -3.94 7.36
N SER A 44 14.74 -4.51 7.11
CA SER A 44 13.92 -5.17 8.15
C SER A 44 14.65 -6.40 8.73
N ILE A 45 15.11 -6.27 9.97
CA ILE A 45 15.75 -7.37 10.69
C ILE A 45 14.70 -8.37 11.16
N ALA A 46 13.52 -7.91 11.56
CA ALA A 46 12.43 -8.78 11.96
C ALA A 46 12.01 -9.73 10.84
N ALA A 47 11.83 -9.22 9.61
CA ALA A 47 11.50 -10.06 8.45
C ALA A 47 12.60 -11.09 8.16
N ALA A 48 13.88 -10.68 8.24
CA ALA A 48 14.99 -11.61 8.06
C ALA A 48 15.03 -12.70 9.15
N LEU A 49 14.74 -12.36 10.41
CA LEU A 49 14.65 -13.33 11.51
C LEU A 49 13.49 -14.31 11.35
N LEU A 50 12.31 -13.85 10.90
CA LEU A 50 11.18 -14.72 10.58
C LEU A 50 11.53 -15.68 9.42
N GLY A 51 12.23 -15.17 8.41
CA GLY A 51 12.77 -15.97 7.32
C GLY A 51 13.71 -17.07 7.81
N LEU A 52 14.57 -16.78 8.80
CA LEU A 52 15.43 -17.78 9.43
C LEU A 52 14.65 -18.78 10.30
N PHE A 53 13.71 -18.29 11.09
CA PHE A 53 12.86 -19.10 11.95
C PHE A 53 12.08 -20.13 11.15
N ASN A 54 11.56 -19.74 9.98
CA ASN A 54 10.87 -20.65 9.08
C ASN A 54 11.84 -21.51 8.25
N GLY A 55 12.90 -20.89 7.71
CA GLY A 55 13.83 -21.55 6.78
C GLY A 55 14.62 -22.70 7.41
N ILE A 56 15.06 -22.58 8.67
CA ILE A 56 15.87 -23.60 9.34
C ILE A 56 15.10 -24.93 9.51
N PRO A 57 13.86 -24.94 10.06
CA PRO A 57 13.02 -26.14 10.09
C PRO A 57 12.80 -26.77 8.71
N PHE A 58 12.51 -25.95 7.69
CA PHE A 58 12.32 -26.45 6.33
C PHE A 58 13.60 -27.04 5.74
N LEU A 59 14.76 -26.46 6.00
CA LEU A 59 16.03 -27.02 5.55
C LEU A 59 16.30 -28.38 6.21
N ILE A 60 16.04 -28.50 7.52
CA ILE A 60 16.14 -29.79 8.24
C ILE A 60 15.19 -30.82 7.61
N MET A 61 13.94 -30.41 7.35
CA MET A 61 12.95 -31.25 6.68
C MET A 61 13.44 -31.74 5.32
N PHE A 62 13.97 -30.85 4.48
CA PHE A 62 14.42 -31.19 3.12
C PHE A 62 15.76 -31.92 3.04
N LEU A 63 16.57 -31.90 4.10
CA LEU A 63 17.83 -32.64 4.15
C LEU A 63 17.71 -33.99 4.83
N LEU A 64 16.91 -34.09 5.90
CA LEU A 64 16.92 -35.27 6.80
C LEU A 64 15.64 -36.09 6.75
N ILE A 65 14.48 -35.48 6.51
CA ILE A 65 13.17 -36.16 6.63
C ILE A 65 12.61 -36.52 5.26
N ASN A 66 12.53 -35.54 4.36
CA ASN A 66 12.07 -35.71 2.99
C ASN A 66 13.10 -35.11 2.01
N PRO A 67 14.13 -35.89 1.63
CA PRO A 67 15.23 -35.41 0.82
C PRO A 67 14.75 -34.78 -0.50
N ASN A 68 14.85 -33.45 -0.58
CA ASN A 68 14.54 -32.70 -1.78
C ASN A 68 15.68 -31.72 -2.07
N PRO A 69 16.62 -32.05 -2.98
CA PRO A 69 17.82 -31.26 -3.20
C PRO A 69 17.51 -29.87 -3.75
N ALA A 70 16.47 -29.73 -4.59
CA ALA A 70 16.06 -28.45 -5.15
C ALA A 70 15.50 -27.51 -4.06
N ALA A 71 14.59 -28.02 -3.23
CA ALA A 71 14.00 -27.25 -2.13
C ALA A 71 15.04 -26.93 -1.04
N ALA A 72 15.92 -27.88 -0.70
CA ALA A 72 17.03 -27.66 0.23
C ALA A 72 17.98 -26.57 -0.26
N THR A 73 18.34 -26.59 -1.56
CA THR A 73 19.20 -25.57 -2.17
C THR A 73 18.55 -24.19 -2.12
N LYS A 74 17.29 -24.08 -2.53
CA LYS A 74 16.55 -22.80 -2.49
C LYS A 74 16.43 -22.26 -1.06
N THR A 75 16.11 -23.14 -0.11
CA THR A 75 15.99 -22.77 1.31
C THR A 75 17.33 -22.32 1.89
N THR A 76 18.43 -22.99 1.52
CA THR A 76 19.79 -22.60 1.91
C THR A 76 20.15 -21.20 1.41
N ILE A 77 19.85 -20.90 0.14
CA ILE A 77 20.06 -19.56 -0.44
C ILE A 77 19.26 -18.52 0.35
N GLY A 78 18.01 -18.81 0.71
CA GLY A 78 17.16 -17.94 1.54
C GLY A 78 17.77 -17.68 2.92
N ILE A 79 18.21 -18.73 3.63
CA ILE A 79 18.85 -18.61 4.94
C ILE A 79 20.11 -17.75 4.86
N VAL A 80 20.99 -18.01 3.89
CA VAL A 80 22.23 -17.23 3.70
C VAL A 80 21.90 -15.75 3.43
N THR A 81 20.89 -15.49 2.61
CA THR A 81 20.43 -14.14 2.30
C THR A 81 19.91 -13.43 3.56
N ALA A 82 19.09 -14.11 4.35
CA ALA A 82 18.55 -13.57 5.60
C ALA A 82 19.66 -13.30 6.64
N VAL A 83 20.66 -14.17 6.76
CA VAL A 83 21.84 -13.91 7.61
C VAL A 83 22.57 -12.64 7.17
N ILE A 84 22.79 -12.47 5.86
CA ILE A 84 23.45 -11.27 5.32
C ILE A 84 22.62 -10.01 5.62
N PHE A 85 21.29 -10.07 5.50
CA PHE A 85 20.42 -8.94 5.81
C PHE A 85 20.45 -8.59 7.29
N VAL A 86 20.43 -9.57 8.21
CA VAL A 86 20.60 -9.31 9.64
C VAL A 86 21.94 -8.63 9.92
N LEU A 87 23.02 -9.09 9.29
CA LEU A 87 24.34 -8.50 9.46
C LEU A 87 24.38 -7.05 8.96
N ILE A 88 23.87 -6.78 7.76
CA ILE A 88 23.83 -5.43 7.17
C ILE A 88 22.90 -4.52 7.99
N GLY A 89 21.68 -4.97 8.26
CA GLY A 89 20.65 -4.22 8.96
C GLY A 89 21.02 -3.87 10.40
N SER A 90 21.84 -4.70 11.06
CA SER A 90 22.37 -4.36 12.37
C SER A 90 23.26 -3.11 12.37
N GLY A 91 23.75 -2.66 11.21
CA GLY A 91 24.65 -1.52 11.10
C GLY A 91 26.09 -1.83 11.52
N LEU A 92 26.49 -3.11 11.47
CA LEU A 92 27.82 -3.58 11.87
C LEU A 92 28.98 -2.84 11.16
N TRP A 93 28.76 -2.36 9.93
CA TRP A 93 29.77 -1.66 9.13
C TRP A 93 29.62 -0.14 9.09
N VAL A 94 28.64 0.43 9.80
CA VAL A 94 28.41 1.88 9.83
C VAL A 94 29.48 2.55 10.69
N ALA A 95 30.14 3.57 10.14
CA ALA A 95 31.30 4.22 10.79
C ALA A 95 30.96 4.83 12.16
N GLU A 96 29.74 5.35 12.31
CA GLU A 96 29.21 5.92 13.56
C GLU A 96 29.13 4.90 14.70
N PHE A 97 29.11 3.60 14.38
CA PHE A 97 28.85 2.51 15.32
C PHE A 97 30.08 1.65 15.60
N ARG A 98 31.26 2.04 15.10
CA ARG A 98 32.54 1.30 15.20
C ARG A 98 32.93 0.83 16.60
N GLN A 99 32.48 1.50 17.66
CA GLN A 99 32.81 1.16 19.05
C GLN A 99 31.78 0.28 19.76
N ARG A 100 30.67 -0.10 19.10
CA ARG A 100 29.61 -0.92 19.70
C ARG A 100 29.70 -2.37 19.22
N GLY A 101 29.53 -3.31 20.14
CA GLY A 101 29.51 -4.73 19.81
C GLY A 101 28.25 -5.13 19.01
N PHE A 102 28.36 -6.19 18.20
CA PHE A 102 27.26 -6.70 17.35
C PHE A 102 25.95 -6.91 18.12
N ARG A 103 26.00 -7.45 19.34
CA ARG A 103 24.80 -7.64 20.18
C ARG A 103 24.06 -6.34 20.48
N SER A 104 24.80 -5.27 20.79
CA SER A 104 24.23 -3.95 21.07
C SER A 104 23.60 -3.34 19.81
N LEU A 105 24.23 -3.54 18.66
CA LEU A 105 23.77 -3.05 17.37
C LEU A 105 22.55 -3.80 16.86
N PHE A 106 22.56 -5.13 16.97
CA PHE A 106 21.42 -5.98 16.67
C PHE A 106 20.20 -5.65 17.54
N LEU A 107 20.37 -5.57 18.87
CA LEU A 107 19.28 -5.19 19.78
C LEU A 107 18.78 -3.77 19.53
N ARG A 108 19.67 -2.85 19.14
CA ARG A 108 19.27 -1.49 18.77
C ARG A 108 18.45 -1.49 17.50
N ALA A 109 18.88 -2.17 16.46
CA ALA A 109 18.18 -2.18 15.18
C ALA A 109 16.80 -2.86 15.29
N LEU A 110 16.71 -3.94 16.06
CA LEU A 110 15.42 -4.56 16.42
C LEU A 110 14.52 -3.60 17.23
N ASN A 111 15.10 -2.82 18.16
CA ASN A 111 14.36 -1.80 18.90
C ASN A 111 14.01 -0.58 18.05
N LEU A 112 14.79 -0.24 17.02
CA LEU A 112 14.49 0.84 16.09
C LEU A 112 13.30 0.47 15.22
N GLU A 113 13.29 -0.74 14.66
CA GLU A 113 12.16 -1.29 13.90
C GLU A 113 10.87 -1.31 14.75
N ARG A 114 10.98 -1.74 16.02
CA ARG A 114 9.85 -1.67 16.98
C ARG A 114 9.47 -0.22 17.35
N LYS A 115 10.44 0.69 17.41
CA LYS A 115 10.20 2.11 17.72
C LYS A 115 9.62 2.88 16.55
N GLU A 116 9.90 2.53 15.30
CA GLU A 116 9.29 3.16 14.12
C GLU A 116 7.79 2.92 14.11
N SER A 117 7.34 1.67 14.30
CA SER A 117 5.92 1.37 14.45
C SER A 117 5.30 2.04 15.69
N ALA A 118 6.02 2.09 16.82
CA ALA A 118 5.53 2.72 18.05
C ALA A 118 5.56 4.26 18.02
N ASP A 119 6.48 4.89 17.28
CA ASP A 119 6.58 6.34 17.14
C ASP A 119 5.51 6.87 16.18
N LEU A 120 5.12 6.11 15.16
CA LEU A 120 3.93 6.41 14.34
C LEU A 120 2.66 6.48 15.21
N ILE A 121 2.50 5.53 16.13
CA ILE A 121 1.37 5.52 17.09
C ILE A 121 1.44 6.70 18.06
N LYS A 122 2.63 7.06 18.55
CA LYS A 122 2.80 8.22 19.44
C LYS A 122 2.48 9.57 18.77
N ARG A 123 2.60 9.67 17.44
CA ARG A 123 2.24 10.88 16.70
C ARG A 123 0.73 11.12 16.69
N LEU A 124 -0.08 10.04 16.71
CA LEU A 124 -1.54 10.09 16.78
C LEU A 124 -2.09 9.69 18.15
N VAL A 125 -1.54 10.25 19.25
CA VAL A 125 -2.07 9.99 20.60
C VAL A 125 -3.37 10.76 20.81
N GLN A 126 -4.48 10.03 20.93
CA GLN A 126 -5.85 10.55 21.12
C GLN A 126 -6.27 11.58 20.06
N PRO A 127 -6.33 11.19 18.78
CA PRO A 127 -6.64 12.11 17.71
C PRO A 127 -8.12 12.51 17.72
N ARG A 128 -8.40 13.72 17.25
CA ARG A 128 -9.78 14.16 17.00
C ARG A 128 -10.38 13.27 15.91
N GLY A 129 -11.47 12.56 16.22
CA GLY A 129 -12.08 11.64 15.26
C GLY A 129 -11.38 10.28 15.14
N ALA A 130 -10.87 9.74 16.26
CA ALA A 130 -10.20 8.43 16.29
C ALA A 130 -11.02 7.29 15.63
N THR A 131 -12.35 7.31 15.78
CA THR A 131 -13.25 6.34 15.11
C THR A 131 -13.21 6.46 13.59
N GLN A 132 -13.17 7.69 13.06
CA GLN A 132 -13.09 7.96 11.63
C GLN A 132 -11.71 7.59 11.08
N ILE A 133 -10.64 7.87 11.83
CA ILE A 133 -9.29 7.43 11.46
C ILE A 133 -9.22 5.90 11.42
N LEU A 134 -9.76 5.22 12.43
CA LEU A 134 -9.76 3.76 12.46
C LEU A 134 -10.52 3.19 11.25
N ARG A 135 -11.64 3.81 10.87
CA ARG A 135 -12.37 3.46 9.65
C ARG A 135 -11.55 3.68 8.39
N VAL A 136 -10.84 4.80 8.28
CA VAL A 136 -9.94 5.07 7.14
C VAL A 136 -8.89 3.96 7.00
N LEU A 137 -8.23 3.56 8.10
CA LEU A 137 -7.22 2.51 8.09
C LEU A 137 -7.81 1.17 7.62
N GLN A 138 -9.03 0.84 8.07
CA GLN A 138 -9.73 -0.36 7.66
C GLN A 138 -10.13 -0.34 6.18
N GLU A 139 -10.71 0.77 5.72
CA GLU A 139 -11.14 0.89 4.32
C GLU A 139 -9.94 0.79 3.38
N LEU A 140 -8.80 1.39 3.74
CA LEU A 140 -7.54 1.31 2.99
C LEU A 140 -7.01 -0.13 2.90
N ALA A 141 -6.89 -0.83 4.03
CA ALA A 141 -6.44 -2.23 4.04
C ALA A 141 -7.40 -3.17 3.27
N SER A 142 -8.68 -2.81 3.17
CA SER A 142 -9.67 -3.61 2.43
C SER A 142 -9.75 -3.29 0.94
N VAL A 143 -8.97 -2.33 0.42
CA VAL A 143 -9.09 -1.82 -0.96
C VAL A 143 -8.84 -2.92 -2.00
N ASP A 144 -7.90 -3.83 -1.76
CA ASP A 144 -7.60 -4.91 -2.69
C ASP A 144 -8.49 -6.16 -2.48
N GLY A 145 -9.29 -6.15 -1.41
CA GLY A 145 -10.17 -7.25 -1.00
C GLY A 145 -9.47 -8.33 -0.15
N HIS A 146 -8.23 -8.11 0.30
CA HIS A 146 -7.45 -9.07 1.07
C HIS A 146 -6.70 -8.41 2.23
N VAL A 147 -7.32 -8.34 3.41
CA VAL A 147 -6.66 -7.82 4.62
C VAL A 147 -5.78 -8.91 5.24
N ASP A 148 -4.49 -8.65 5.38
CA ASP A 148 -3.54 -9.62 5.90
C ASP A 148 -3.41 -9.59 7.45
N GLU A 149 -2.66 -10.54 8.04
CA GLU A 149 -2.48 -10.62 9.49
C GLU A 149 -1.73 -9.42 10.07
N ARG A 150 -0.81 -8.82 9.31
CA ARG A 150 0.07 -7.72 9.71
C ARG A 150 -0.67 -6.39 9.71
N GLU A 151 -1.41 -6.09 8.65
CA GLU A 151 -2.31 -4.93 8.57
C GLU A 151 -3.34 -4.99 9.68
N THR A 152 -3.95 -6.17 9.89
CA THR A 152 -4.91 -6.36 10.98
C THR A 152 -4.26 -6.14 12.34
N GLU A 153 -3.00 -6.56 12.55
CA GLU A 153 -2.26 -6.30 13.79
C GLU A 153 -2.02 -4.80 14.02
N ILE A 154 -1.62 -4.05 12.97
CA ILE A 154 -1.43 -2.61 13.03
C ILE A 154 -2.74 -1.91 13.40
N ILE A 155 -3.84 -2.22 12.71
CA ILE A 155 -5.16 -1.62 12.96
C ILE A 155 -5.66 -1.97 14.37
N ARG A 156 -5.54 -3.24 14.80
CA ARG A 156 -5.89 -3.65 16.18
C ARG A 156 -5.04 -2.93 17.22
N HIS A 157 -3.79 -2.60 16.89
CA HIS A 157 -2.93 -1.84 17.79
C HIS A 157 -3.48 -0.42 17.99
N PHE A 158 -3.88 0.28 16.93
CA PHE A 158 -4.53 1.59 17.04
C PHE A 158 -5.86 1.53 17.79
N ALA A 159 -6.70 0.52 17.51
CA ALA A 159 -7.97 0.33 18.21
C ALA A 159 -7.77 0.15 19.73
N ARG A 160 -6.78 -0.65 20.15
CA ARG A 160 -6.45 -0.85 21.57
C ARG A 160 -5.96 0.43 22.25
N GLU A 161 -5.05 1.15 21.62
CA GLU A 161 -4.50 2.42 22.16
C GLU A 161 -5.58 3.49 22.31
N TRP A 162 -6.50 3.57 21.36
CA TRP A 162 -7.62 4.52 21.40
C TRP A 162 -8.84 3.99 22.17
N ARG A 163 -8.79 2.76 22.69
CA ARG A 163 -9.89 2.08 23.41
C ARG A 163 -11.18 2.04 22.60
N LEU A 164 -11.06 1.76 21.31
CA LEU A 164 -12.17 1.62 20.39
C LEU A 164 -12.45 0.15 20.12
N GLU A 165 -13.73 -0.18 19.96
CA GLU A 165 -14.13 -1.46 19.40
C GLU A 165 -13.80 -1.47 17.90
N MET A 166 -13.27 -2.59 17.41
CA MET A 166 -13.03 -2.77 15.98
C MET A 166 -14.37 -2.79 15.26
N PRO A 167 -14.62 -1.88 14.29
CA PRO A 167 -15.78 -2.00 13.42
C PRO A 167 -15.73 -3.33 12.67
N ASP A 168 -16.87 -4.03 12.63
CA ASP A 168 -17.03 -5.25 11.83
C ASP A 168 -17.09 -4.85 10.36
N VAL A 169 -16.02 -5.14 9.61
CA VAL A 169 -15.97 -4.83 8.18
C VAL A 169 -16.39 -6.09 7.44
N ALA A 170 -17.65 -6.14 7.05
CA ALA A 170 -18.12 -7.13 6.09
C ALA A 170 -17.36 -6.88 4.77
N GLY A 171 -16.38 -7.73 4.48
CA GLY A 171 -15.55 -7.66 3.28
C GLY A 171 -16.43 -7.79 2.04
N ASP A 172 -16.71 -6.67 1.38
CA ASP A 172 -17.45 -6.63 0.13
C ASP A 172 -16.62 -5.89 -0.92
N GLY A 173 -15.82 -6.63 -1.69
CA GLY A 173 -15.23 -6.26 -2.99
C GLY A 173 -14.33 -5.01 -3.04
N ALA A 174 -13.19 -5.13 -3.73
CA ALA A 174 -12.21 -4.04 -3.95
C ALA A 174 -12.82 -2.69 -4.37
N GLN A 175 -13.89 -2.73 -5.19
CA GLN A 175 -14.57 -1.55 -5.71
C GLN A 175 -15.37 -0.77 -4.65
N ARG A 176 -15.84 -1.45 -3.59
CA ARG A 176 -16.51 -0.81 -2.46
C ARG A 176 -15.48 -0.18 -1.51
N GLY A 177 -14.31 -0.81 -1.36
CA GLY A 177 -13.19 -0.31 -0.56
C GLY A 177 -12.65 1.04 -1.03
N MET A 178 -12.44 1.24 -2.33
CA MET A 178 -11.94 2.54 -2.85
C MET A 178 -12.92 3.70 -2.61
N ILE A 179 -14.22 3.49 -2.86
CA ILE A 179 -15.25 4.51 -2.62
C ILE A 179 -15.46 4.72 -1.11
N GLY A 180 -15.42 3.63 -0.34
CA GLY A 180 -15.50 3.62 1.11
C GLY A 180 -14.39 4.43 1.74
N LEU A 181 -13.15 4.25 1.29
CA LEU A 181 -11.97 5.00 1.75
C LEU A 181 -12.11 6.49 1.49
N ARG A 182 -12.45 6.89 0.25
CA ARG A 182 -12.64 8.30 -0.10
C ARG A 182 -13.72 8.95 0.77
N LYS A 183 -14.81 8.23 1.01
CA LYS A 183 -15.89 8.68 1.90
C LYS A 183 -15.40 8.79 3.35
N ALA A 184 -14.68 7.80 3.87
CA ALA A 184 -14.15 7.80 5.23
C ALA A 184 -13.19 8.97 5.47
N ILE A 185 -12.33 9.29 4.50
CA ILE A 185 -11.46 10.46 4.55
C ILE A 185 -12.27 11.76 4.54
N THR A 186 -13.28 11.85 3.67
CA THR A 186 -14.17 13.03 3.61
C THR A 186 -14.87 13.24 4.96
N ASP A 187 -15.44 12.17 5.52
CA ASP A 187 -16.11 12.19 6.83
C ASP A 187 -15.15 12.60 7.96
N TYR A 188 -13.90 12.15 7.90
CA TYR A 188 -12.85 12.55 8.84
C TYR A 188 -12.48 14.03 8.72
N LEU A 189 -12.21 14.53 7.50
CA LEU A 189 -11.82 15.92 7.26
C LEU A 189 -12.94 16.91 7.63
N ASN A 190 -14.21 16.51 7.47
CA ASN A 190 -15.37 17.29 7.92
C ASN A 190 -15.42 17.53 9.43
N LEU A 191 -14.67 16.76 10.24
CA LEU A 191 -14.52 17.01 11.68
C LEU A 191 -13.59 18.19 11.97
N ASN A 192 -12.99 18.80 10.95
CA ASN A 192 -11.97 19.83 11.05
C ASN A 192 -10.80 19.43 11.97
N PRO A 193 -10.09 18.31 11.67
CA PRO A 193 -8.91 17.91 12.41
C PRO A 193 -7.77 18.94 12.28
N PRO A 194 -6.87 19.07 13.28
CA PRO A 194 -5.71 19.93 13.16
C PRO A 194 -4.81 19.53 11.99
N ALA A 195 -4.25 20.49 11.24
CA ALA A 195 -3.40 20.22 10.06
C ALA A 195 -2.23 19.27 10.37
N LYS A 196 -1.64 19.40 11.56
CA LYS A 196 -0.59 18.48 12.03
C LYS A 196 -1.08 17.04 12.12
N GLN A 197 -2.28 16.81 12.66
CA GLN A 197 -2.88 15.48 12.76
C GLN A 197 -3.17 14.88 11.38
N VAL A 198 -3.50 15.71 10.39
CA VAL A 198 -3.69 15.28 8.99
C VAL A 198 -2.37 14.86 8.36
N ALA A 199 -1.29 15.60 8.61
CA ALA A 199 0.06 15.19 8.19
C ALA A 199 0.50 13.89 8.87
N ASP A 200 0.28 13.76 10.18
CA ASP A 200 0.61 12.53 10.93
C ASP A 200 -0.24 11.33 10.44
N LEU A 201 -1.50 11.54 10.05
CA LEU A 201 -2.33 10.49 9.44
C LEU A 201 -1.78 10.05 8.08
N ARG A 202 -1.33 10.99 7.25
CA ARG A 202 -0.72 10.68 5.95
C ARG A 202 0.47 9.73 6.11
N ASP A 203 1.37 10.04 7.04
CA ASP A 203 2.54 9.21 7.35
C ASP A 203 2.12 7.79 7.76
N VAL A 204 1.04 7.66 8.56
CA VAL A 204 0.51 6.36 9.00
C VAL A 204 -0.11 5.57 7.85
N LEU A 205 -0.85 6.22 6.95
CA LEU A 205 -1.44 5.56 5.78
C LEU A 205 -0.36 5.05 4.82
N GLN A 206 0.67 5.86 4.58
CA GLN A 206 1.81 5.45 3.77
C GLN A 206 2.53 4.25 4.40
N ALA A 207 2.77 4.29 5.72
CA ALA A 207 3.39 3.18 6.43
C ALA A 207 2.54 1.90 6.42
N LEU A 208 1.21 2.01 6.41
CA LEU A 208 0.31 0.85 6.30
C LEU A 208 0.47 0.17 4.93
N VAL A 209 0.39 0.93 3.84
CA VAL A 209 0.56 0.40 2.46
C VAL A 209 1.97 -0.17 2.25
N GLU A 210 3.00 0.49 2.77
CA GLU A 210 4.39 0.02 2.66
C GLU A 210 4.72 -1.15 3.61
N SER A 211 3.80 -1.53 4.52
CA SER A 211 4.06 -2.62 5.47
C SER A 211 4.10 -4.00 4.81
N ASP A 212 3.52 -4.11 3.61
CA ASP A 212 3.47 -5.32 2.82
C ASP A 212 4.65 -5.47 1.85
N ALA A 213 5.02 -6.72 1.58
CA ALA A 213 6.15 -7.04 0.70
C ALA A 213 5.89 -6.70 -0.77
N GLN A 214 4.61 -6.60 -1.15
CA GLN A 214 4.16 -6.18 -2.48
C GLN A 214 2.94 -5.28 -2.31
N VAL A 215 3.10 -4.00 -2.63
CA VAL A 215 1.98 -3.04 -2.66
C VAL A 215 1.04 -3.42 -3.79
N ALA A 216 -0.24 -3.65 -3.49
CA ALA A 216 -1.22 -3.88 -4.53
C ALA A 216 -1.44 -2.60 -5.35
N TRP A 217 -1.63 -2.75 -6.66
CA TRP A 217 -1.84 -1.60 -7.55
C TRP A 217 -3.01 -0.73 -7.09
N GLN A 218 -4.09 -1.35 -6.56
CA GLN A 218 -5.29 -0.69 -6.07
C GLN A 218 -4.99 0.20 -4.84
N GLU A 219 -4.20 -0.27 -3.90
CA GLU A 219 -3.82 0.49 -2.69
C GLU A 219 -2.97 1.71 -3.05
N SER A 220 -2.05 1.55 -4.00
CA SER A 220 -1.27 2.66 -4.55
C SER A 220 -2.17 3.72 -5.18
N VAL A 221 -3.15 3.33 -6.01
CA VAL A 221 -4.09 4.27 -6.64
C VAL A 221 -4.97 4.94 -5.59
N ALA A 222 -5.43 4.20 -4.59
CA ALA A 222 -6.25 4.71 -3.50
C ALA A 222 -5.48 5.71 -2.63
N LEU A 223 -4.23 5.40 -2.29
CA LEU A 223 -3.35 6.27 -1.51
C LEU A 223 -3.04 7.58 -2.25
N GLU A 224 -2.82 7.54 -3.57
CA GLU A 224 -2.61 8.76 -4.37
C GLU A 224 -3.81 9.72 -4.31
N GLU A 225 -5.05 9.22 -4.40
CA GLU A 225 -6.26 10.04 -4.26
C GLU A 225 -6.35 10.64 -2.85
N VAL A 226 -6.12 9.82 -1.82
CA VAL A 226 -6.17 10.26 -0.43
C VAL A 226 -5.09 11.31 -0.14
N ASP A 227 -3.87 11.12 -0.65
CA ASP A 227 -2.79 12.09 -0.52
C ASP A 227 -3.19 13.46 -1.07
N GLY A 228 -3.86 13.50 -2.23
CA GLY A 228 -4.39 14.74 -2.79
C GLY A 228 -5.44 15.41 -1.91
N MET A 229 -6.36 14.62 -1.33
CA MET A 229 -7.38 15.13 -0.40
C MET A 229 -6.75 15.75 0.86
N LEU A 230 -5.80 15.05 1.47
CA LEU A 230 -5.11 15.51 2.69
C LEU A 230 -4.20 16.72 2.39
N ALA A 231 -3.54 16.74 1.23
CA ALA A 231 -2.74 17.87 0.76
C ALA A 231 -3.59 19.13 0.56
N ARG A 232 -4.75 19.01 -0.11
CA ARG A 232 -5.67 20.15 -0.26
C ARG A 232 -6.16 20.67 1.09
N TYR A 233 -6.54 19.78 2.00
CA TYR A 233 -6.99 20.18 3.33
C TYR A 233 -5.92 20.96 4.11
N THR A 234 -4.65 20.55 4.03
CA THR A 234 -3.55 21.20 4.74
C THR A 234 -3.08 22.50 4.08
N ALA A 235 -3.13 22.58 2.75
CA ALA A 235 -2.72 23.76 1.99
C ALA A 235 -3.80 24.86 1.92
N GLY A 236 -5.08 24.51 2.16
CA GLY A 236 -6.23 25.40 2.03
C GLY A 236 -6.81 25.40 0.61
N ASP A 237 -8.05 25.89 0.46
CA ASP A 237 -8.80 25.82 -0.81
C ASP A 237 -8.19 26.64 -1.97
N ASP A 238 -7.29 27.57 -1.67
CA ASP A 238 -6.58 28.38 -2.68
C ASP A 238 -5.36 27.66 -3.28
N ALA A 239 -5.00 26.48 -2.76
CA ALA A 239 -3.98 25.66 -3.37
C ALA A 239 -4.55 25.09 -4.69
N GLY A 240 -4.09 25.62 -5.82
CA GLY A 240 -4.44 25.15 -7.17
C GLY A 240 -3.93 23.73 -7.43
N VAL A 241 -4.51 22.75 -6.75
CA VAL A 241 -4.23 21.34 -6.96
C VAL A 241 -4.97 20.91 -8.21
N ALA A 242 -4.22 20.43 -9.22
CA ALA A 242 -4.80 19.93 -10.45
C ALA A 242 -5.76 18.76 -10.14
N MET A 243 -7.00 18.91 -10.56
CA MET A 243 -8.05 17.90 -10.40
C MET A 243 -8.43 17.30 -11.76
N HIS A 244 -8.98 16.10 -11.70
CA HIS A 244 -9.43 15.32 -12.82
C HIS A 244 -10.94 15.11 -12.71
N GLU A 245 -11.72 15.76 -13.59
CA GLU A 245 -13.18 15.60 -13.64
C GLU A 245 -13.52 14.36 -14.48
N VAL A 246 -14.36 13.49 -13.92
CA VAL A 246 -14.90 12.33 -14.63
C VAL A 246 -16.26 12.69 -15.21
N LEU A 247 -16.37 12.57 -16.53
CA LEU A 247 -17.55 12.92 -17.32
C LEU A 247 -18.14 11.69 -17.99
N ILE A 248 -19.45 11.52 -17.87
CA ILE A 248 -20.24 10.54 -18.63
C ILE A 248 -20.88 11.26 -19.81
N VAL A 249 -20.70 10.72 -21.02
CA VAL A 249 -21.26 11.27 -22.27
C VAL A 249 -22.30 10.28 -22.84
N PRO A 250 -23.57 10.39 -22.43
CA PRO A 250 -24.62 9.49 -22.93
C PRO A 250 -24.83 9.65 -24.43
N GLN A 251 -24.93 8.53 -25.14
CA GLN A 251 -25.08 8.45 -26.60
C GLN A 251 -26.55 8.29 -27.04
N SER A 252 -27.48 8.08 -26.10
CA SER A 252 -28.92 7.93 -26.37
C SER A 252 -29.75 8.42 -25.19
N ASP A 253 -31.03 8.72 -25.41
CA ASP A 253 -31.94 9.16 -24.35
C ASP A 253 -32.18 8.05 -23.30
N ALA A 254 -32.12 6.78 -23.70
CA ALA A 254 -32.14 5.67 -22.76
C ALA A 254 -30.93 5.68 -21.80
N GLN A 255 -29.74 6.06 -22.30
CA GLN A 255 -28.57 6.23 -21.45
C GLN A 255 -28.67 7.47 -20.57
N VAL A 256 -29.33 8.54 -21.02
CA VAL A 256 -29.60 9.72 -20.18
C VAL A 256 -30.45 9.32 -18.96
N GLU A 257 -31.53 8.57 -19.15
CA GLU A 257 -32.37 8.09 -18.05
C GLU A 257 -31.61 7.12 -17.12
N ALA A 258 -30.77 6.25 -17.67
CA ALA A 258 -29.90 5.38 -16.89
C ALA A 258 -28.94 6.20 -16.00
N VAL A 259 -28.32 7.24 -16.55
CA VAL A 259 -27.42 8.13 -15.78
C VAL A 259 -28.18 8.90 -14.70
N ARG A 260 -29.38 9.42 -14.99
CA ARG A 260 -30.23 10.09 -13.98
C ARG A 260 -30.62 9.17 -12.83
N THR A 261 -30.81 7.89 -13.12
CA THR A 261 -31.08 6.86 -12.11
C THR A 261 -29.84 6.54 -11.28
N LEU A 262 -28.67 6.43 -11.92
CA LEU A 262 -27.40 6.12 -11.26
C LEU A 262 -26.85 7.29 -10.43
N LEU A 263 -27.08 8.53 -10.87
CA LEU A 263 -26.58 9.77 -10.28
C LEU A 263 -27.75 10.72 -9.99
N PRO A 264 -28.60 10.40 -9.00
CA PRO A 264 -29.75 11.24 -8.68
C PRO A 264 -29.29 12.64 -8.24
N GLY A 265 -29.93 13.67 -8.79
CA GLY A 265 -29.66 15.07 -8.45
C GLY A 265 -28.45 15.71 -9.14
N ARG A 266 -27.77 15.02 -10.07
CA ARG A 266 -26.74 15.65 -10.91
C ARG A 266 -27.37 16.36 -12.11
N GLU A 267 -26.99 17.62 -12.30
CA GLU A 267 -27.41 18.41 -13.45
C GLU A 267 -26.65 18.02 -14.71
N GLU A 268 -27.37 18.08 -15.83
CA GLU A 268 -26.84 17.88 -17.17
C GLU A 268 -26.14 19.16 -17.64
N LYS A 269 -24.88 19.04 -18.08
CA LYS A 269 -24.13 20.16 -18.65
C LYS A 269 -24.03 19.97 -20.17
N PHE A 270 -24.08 21.08 -20.91
CA PHE A 270 -23.81 21.10 -22.35
C PHE A 270 -22.41 21.63 -22.59
N VAL A 271 -21.57 20.82 -23.26
CA VAL A 271 -20.20 21.18 -23.65
C VAL A 271 -20.00 20.96 -25.15
N ARG A 272 -18.88 21.41 -25.70
CA ARG A 272 -18.49 21.08 -27.09
C ARG A 272 -18.35 19.55 -27.20
N GLY A 273 -19.28 18.91 -27.91
CA GLY A 273 -19.35 17.45 -28.02
C GLY A 273 -20.66 16.84 -27.52
N GLY A 274 -21.54 17.63 -26.89
CA GLY A 274 -22.92 17.23 -26.56
C GLY A 274 -23.25 17.31 -25.07
N ARG A 275 -24.16 16.43 -24.65
CA ARG A 275 -24.67 16.33 -23.27
C ARG A 275 -23.68 15.56 -22.42
N VAL A 276 -23.31 16.10 -21.26
CA VAL A 276 -22.40 15.45 -20.32
C VAL A 276 -22.91 15.52 -18.89
N PHE A 277 -22.61 14.48 -18.12
CA PHE A 277 -22.88 14.40 -16.69
C PHE A 277 -21.56 14.30 -15.92
N SER A 278 -21.35 15.21 -14.97
CA SER A 278 -20.19 15.16 -14.08
C SER A 278 -20.43 14.18 -12.94
N VAL A 279 -19.59 13.14 -12.87
CA VAL A 279 -19.55 12.22 -11.72
C VAL A 279 -18.93 12.93 -10.51
N GLY A 280 -17.83 13.65 -10.74
CA GLY A 280 -17.11 14.44 -9.76
C GLY A 280 -15.65 14.67 -10.16
N SER A 281 -14.97 15.53 -9.40
CA SER A 281 -13.53 15.81 -9.54
C SER A 281 -12.72 14.96 -8.55
N PHE A 282 -11.54 14.48 -8.98
CA PHE A 282 -10.63 13.61 -8.24
C PHE A 282 -9.20 14.16 -8.29
N PHE A 283 -8.35 13.83 -7.32
CA PHE A 283 -6.97 14.31 -7.22
C PHE A 283 -5.97 13.43 -7.98
N SER A 284 -6.23 12.13 -8.10
CA SER A 284 -5.38 11.21 -8.88
C SER A 284 -5.99 10.90 -10.25
N ALA A 285 -5.19 11.06 -11.30
CA ALA A 285 -5.56 10.65 -12.66
C ALA A 285 -5.87 9.15 -12.73
N ARG A 286 -5.03 8.31 -12.08
CA ARG A 286 -5.21 6.86 -12.03
C ARG A 286 -6.49 6.48 -11.30
N TYR A 287 -6.84 7.22 -10.25
CA TYR A 287 -8.10 7.02 -9.53
C TYR A 287 -9.30 7.43 -10.39
N ALA A 288 -9.21 8.57 -11.09
CA ALA A 288 -10.25 9.02 -12.01
C ALA A 288 -10.49 8.01 -13.15
N GLU A 289 -9.41 7.43 -13.70
CA GLU A 289 -9.48 6.35 -14.70
C GLU A 289 -10.16 5.10 -14.15
N PHE A 290 -9.82 4.66 -12.93
CA PHE A 290 -10.51 3.54 -12.28
C PHE A 290 -12.02 3.82 -12.10
N VAL A 291 -12.39 5.06 -11.75
CA VAL A 291 -13.81 5.44 -11.67
C VAL A 291 -14.49 5.37 -13.05
N CYS A 292 -13.80 5.75 -14.13
CA CYS A 292 -14.31 5.59 -15.49
C CYS A 292 -14.61 4.15 -15.85
N GLU A 293 -13.70 3.21 -15.53
CA GLU A 293 -13.87 1.78 -15.82
C GLU A 293 -15.19 1.22 -15.28
N ARG A 294 -15.62 1.71 -14.11
CA ARG A 294 -16.92 1.35 -13.53
C ARG A 294 -18.08 1.69 -14.46
N TYR A 295 -18.14 2.90 -14.98
CA TYR A 295 -19.25 3.34 -15.83
C TYR A 295 -19.14 2.76 -17.25
N ILE A 296 -17.91 2.56 -17.74
CA ILE A 296 -17.64 1.87 -19.01
C ILE A 296 -18.16 0.43 -18.97
N SER A 297 -17.95 -0.29 -17.86
CA SER A 297 -18.48 -1.66 -17.70
C SER A 297 -20.01 -1.73 -17.66
N LEU A 298 -20.69 -0.62 -17.34
CA LEU A 298 -22.15 -0.45 -17.45
C LEU A 298 -22.60 -0.04 -18.86
N GLY A 299 -21.68 0.04 -19.83
CA GLY A 299 -21.97 0.43 -21.21
C GLY A 299 -22.09 1.94 -21.44
N LEU A 300 -21.61 2.77 -20.51
CA LEU A 300 -21.64 4.23 -20.61
C LEU A 300 -20.28 4.76 -21.06
N PHE A 301 -20.26 5.58 -22.11
CA PHE A 301 -19.04 6.26 -22.52
C PHE A 301 -18.64 7.28 -21.44
N THR A 302 -17.44 7.12 -20.89
CA THR A 302 -16.94 7.91 -19.76
C THR A 302 -15.49 8.30 -20.01
N THR A 303 -15.12 9.54 -19.70
CA THR A 303 -13.77 10.08 -19.94
C THR A 303 -13.33 10.95 -18.77
N VAL A 304 -12.00 11.06 -18.62
CA VAL A 304 -11.36 11.97 -17.66
C VAL A 304 -10.94 13.24 -18.39
N VAL A 305 -11.17 14.40 -17.78
CA VAL A 305 -10.73 15.70 -18.28
C VAL A 305 -10.03 16.44 -17.14
N ALA A 306 -8.94 17.16 -17.41
CA ALA A 306 -8.35 18.04 -16.41
C ALA A 306 -9.31 19.20 -16.11
N GLU A 307 -9.49 19.58 -14.85
CA GLU A 307 -10.48 20.59 -14.45
C GLU A 307 -10.26 21.96 -15.15
N ASP A 308 -9.00 22.31 -15.44
CA ASP A 308 -8.63 23.50 -16.25
C ASP A 308 -9.10 23.44 -17.72
N GLN A 309 -9.39 22.25 -18.25
CA GLN A 309 -9.96 22.06 -19.59
C GLN A 309 -11.48 21.90 -19.59
N ALA A 310 -12.09 21.65 -18.43
CA ALA A 310 -13.52 21.51 -18.26
C ALA A 310 -14.24 22.86 -18.13
N VAL A 311 -13.56 23.87 -17.59
CA VAL A 311 -14.08 25.24 -17.44
C VAL A 311 -13.46 26.16 -18.48
N GLY A 312 -14.07 26.24 -19.66
CA GLY A 312 -13.90 27.41 -20.55
C GLY A 312 -13.29 27.14 -21.92
N GLY A 313 -14.16 26.80 -22.85
CA GLY A 313 -14.17 27.49 -24.14
C GLY A 313 -15.47 28.29 -24.26
N GLN A 314 -15.58 29.40 -23.51
CA GLN A 314 -16.50 30.48 -23.87
C GLN A 314 -15.88 31.26 -25.04
#